data_AF-A0A1D8G3G3-F1
#
_entry.id   AF-A0A1D8G3G3-F1
#
_cell.length_a   1.000
_cell.length_b   1.000
_cell.length_c   1.000
_cell.angle_alpha   90.00
_cell.angle_beta   90.00
_cell.angle_gamma   90.00
#
_symmetry.space_group_name_H-M   'P 1'
#
loop_
_entity.id
_entity.type
_entity.pdbx_description
1 polymer ?
#
loop_
_entity_poly.entity_id
_entity_poly.type
_entity_poly.pdbx_seq_one_letter_code
_entity_poly.pdbx_strand_id
1 'polypeptide(L)'
;MRWARSHDRADVVCLPWFLTGRGRVADNATVTLTIWVDDWQIQCCGESFAPGDVVSWTLLEVDSKDYADIVGRERAGGIDFREEHHGWGEGRAATLVEVVSISEVHCRYGVPPGATEQALRPVPGTTVLVPVQEADGWAKPRPDVSFAGYLVTARYAVGEPESTGGGRAMTR
;
A
#
# COMPACT_ATOMS: atom_id res chain seq x y z
N MET A 1 -7.72 -50.82 -52.98
CA MET A 1 -8.97 -51.26 -52.31
C MET A 1 -9.49 -50.09 -51.50
N ARG A 2 -10.52 -49.39 -52.02
CA ARG A 2 -11.88 -49.22 -51.45
C ARG A 2 -11.92 -48.23 -50.25
N TRP A 3 -12.66 -47.10 -50.13
CA TRP A 3 -13.69 -46.26 -50.82
C TRP A 3 -13.45 -44.82 -50.25
N ALA A 4 -13.49 -43.68 -50.96
CA ALA A 4 -14.61 -42.92 -51.55
C ALA A 4 -15.75 -42.50 -50.59
N ARG A 5 -15.95 -41.17 -50.48
CA ARG A 5 -17.16 -40.33 -50.18
C ARG A 5 -16.78 -39.19 -49.22
N SER A 6 -17.15 -37.92 -49.37
CA SER A 6 -18.23 -37.23 -50.10
C SER A 6 -17.86 -35.73 -50.15
N HIS A 7 -17.90 -35.06 -51.31
CA HIS A 7 -18.86 -34.00 -51.66
C HIS A 7 -19.48 -33.25 -50.45
N ASP A 8 -19.21 -31.96 -50.27
CA ASP A 8 -19.74 -30.79 -51.01
C ASP A 8 -20.94 -30.19 -50.26
N ARG A 9 -20.77 -28.95 -49.82
CA ARG A 9 -21.73 -27.83 -49.83
C ARG A 9 -21.03 -26.64 -49.15
N ALA A 10 -20.75 -25.57 -49.89
CA ALA A 10 -21.67 -24.44 -50.11
C ALA A 10 -22.00 -23.73 -48.78
N ASP A 11 -21.95 -22.41 -48.63
CA ASP A 11 -21.89 -21.34 -49.62
C ASP A 11 -21.55 -20.04 -48.85
N VAL A 12 -20.70 -19.24 -49.50
CA VAL A 12 -20.96 -17.82 -49.82
C VAL A 12 -20.88 -16.75 -48.72
N VAL A 13 -19.76 -16.02 -48.81
CA VAL A 13 -19.62 -14.56 -49.01
C VAL A 13 -20.45 -13.60 -48.12
N CYS A 14 -19.74 -12.78 -47.33
CA CYS A 14 -19.73 -11.31 -47.45
C CYS A 14 -18.92 -10.66 -46.31
N LEU A 15 -17.76 -10.10 -46.63
CA LEU A 15 -17.30 -8.81 -46.05
C LEU A 15 -18.32 -7.73 -46.50
N PRO A 16 -18.52 -6.53 -45.86
CA PRO A 16 -17.49 -5.72 -45.19
C PRO A 16 -17.94 -4.89 -43.95
N TRP A 17 -16.94 -4.32 -43.27
CA TRP A 17 -16.91 -3.01 -42.57
C TRP A 17 -18.03 -2.66 -41.57
N PHE A 18 -17.69 -2.73 -40.28
CA PHE A 18 -18.14 -1.75 -39.29
C PHE A 18 -16.97 -1.36 -38.38
N LEU A 19 -16.70 -0.05 -38.35
CA LEU A 19 -16.01 0.62 -37.26
C LEU A 19 -16.84 0.42 -35.99
N THR A 20 -16.22 -0.09 -34.93
CA THR A 20 -16.60 0.25 -33.56
C THR A 20 -15.38 0.00 -32.70
N GLY A 21 -14.93 1.08 -32.07
CA GLY A 21 -13.78 1.07 -31.17
C GLY A 21 -13.99 -0.01 -30.11
N ARG A 22 -13.06 -0.95 -30.05
CA ARG A 22 -12.86 -1.70 -28.81
C ARG A 22 -12.16 -0.72 -27.88
N GLY A 23 -12.97 -0.05 -27.06
CA GLY A 23 -12.49 0.72 -25.93
C GLY A 23 -11.42 -0.10 -25.25
N ARG A 24 -10.24 0.49 -25.11
CA ARG A 24 -9.29 0.08 -24.10
C ARG A 24 -10.10 0.16 -22.80
N VAL A 25 -10.54 -0.97 -22.28
CA VAL A 25 -10.88 -1.08 -20.86
C VAL A 25 -9.66 -0.49 -20.19
N ALA A 26 -9.82 0.65 -19.53
CA ALA A 26 -8.73 1.20 -18.74
C ALA A 26 -8.33 0.05 -17.82
N ASP A 27 -7.11 -0.43 -17.98
CA ASP A 27 -6.46 -1.16 -16.92
C ASP A 27 -6.55 -0.20 -15.73
N ASN A 28 -7.50 -0.42 -14.82
CA ASN A 28 -7.42 0.14 -13.48
C ASN A 28 -6.25 -0.61 -12.84
N ALA A 29 -5.04 -0.32 -13.32
CA ALA A 29 -3.81 -0.58 -12.62
C ALA A 29 -3.99 0.19 -11.31
N THR A 30 -4.45 -0.55 -10.30
CA THR A 30 -4.65 -0.02 -8.97
C THR A 30 -3.26 0.35 -8.51
N VAL A 31 -2.93 1.64 -8.59
CA VAL A 31 -1.63 2.16 -8.19
C VAL A 31 -1.45 1.77 -6.73
N THR A 32 -0.44 0.94 -6.50
CA THR A 32 -0.06 0.53 -5.15
C THR A 32 0.86 1.60 -4.57
N LEU A 33 0.62 1.95 -3.31
CA LEU A 33 1.43 2.84 -2.50
C LEU A 33 2.25 2.03 -1.52
N THR A 34 3.44 2.50 -1.18
CA THR A 34 4.22 2.01 -0.05
C THR A 34 4.21 3.06 1.05
N ILE A 35 3.68 2.69 2.21
CA ILE A 35 3.47 3.56 3.36
C ILE A 35 4.33 3.06 4.51
N TRP A 36 5.09 3.96 5.13
CA TRP A 36 5.78 3.72 6.39
C TRP A 36 4.85 4.04 7.56
N VAL A 37 4.79 3.14 8.54
CA VAL A 37 4.10 3.36 9.82
C VAL A 37 5.11 3.13 10.94
N ASP A 38 5.45 4.18 11.69
CA ASP A 38 6.39 4.06 12.80
C ASP A 38 5.82 3.18 13.93
N ASP A 39 6.70 2.48 14.65
CA ASP A 39 6.34 1.63 15.79
C ASP A 39 5.57 2.39 16.89
N TRP A 40 6.01 3.61 17.20
CA TRP A 40 5.41 4.42 18.25
C TRP A 40 4.01 4.93 17.90
N GLN A 41 3.70 5.10 16.61
CA GLN A 41 2.37 5.52 16.14
C GLN A 41 1.33 4.49 16.57
N ILE A 42 1.61 3.21 16.31
CA ILE A 42 0.70 2.11 16.64
C ILE A 42 0.70 1.77 18.14
N GLN A 43 1.85 1.83 18.81
CA GLN A 43 1.95 1.49 20.24
C GLN A 43 1.27 2.52 21.15
N CYS A 44 1.18 3.78 20.72
CA CYS A 44 0.57 4.83 21.52
C CYS A 44 -0.95 4.86 21.39
N CYS A 45 -1.47 4.97 20.17
CA CYS A 45 -2.90 5.19 19.90
C CYS A 45 -3.39 4.55 18.59
N GLY A 46 -2.53 3.91 17.80
CA GLY A 46 -2.93 3.35 16.52
C GLY A 46 -3.79 2.10 16.67
N GLU A 47 -4.71 1.93 15.72
CA GLU A 47 -5.51 0.72 15.60
C GLU A 47 -4.72 -0.37 14.88
N SER A 48 -4.95 -1.62 15.29
CA SER A 48 -4.39 -2.76 14.58
C SER A 48 -5.01 -2.87 13.18
N PHE A 49 -4.23 -3.37 12.22
CA PHE A 49 -4.70 -3.54 10.84
C PHE A 49 -4.11 -4.78 10.18
N ALA A 50 -4.83 -5.34 9.22
CA ALA A 50 -4.50 -6.53 8.48
C ALA A 50 -4.71 -6.33 6.96
N PRO A 51 -4.10 -7.16 6.10
CA PRO A 51 -4.43 -7.18 4.68
C PRO A 51 -5.94 -7.35 4.44
N GLY A 52 -6.51 -6.51 3.59
CA GLY A 52 -7.94 -6.42 3.29
C GLY A 52 -8.68 -5.33 4.06
N ASP A 53 -8.09 -4.79 5.12
CA ASP A 53 -8.71 -3.69 5.87
C ASP A 53 -8.68 -2.38 5.08
N VAL A 54 -9.75 -1.61 5.20
CA VAL A 54 -9.80 -0.22 4.72
C VAL A 54 -9.56 0.70 5.91
N VAL A 55 -8.43 1.41 5.90
CA VAL A 55 -7.98 2.29 6.97
C VAL A 55 -7.98 3.75 6.52
N SER A 56 -8.18 4.65 7.48
CA SER A 56 -8.20 6.09 7.26
C SER A 56 -6.94 6.71 7.88
N TRP A 57 -5.98 7.11 7.04
CA TRP A 57 -4.67 7.59 7.49
C TRP A 57 -4.36 8.98 6.95
N THR A 58 -3.76 9.82 7.78
CA THR A 58 -3.15 11.07 7.31
C THR A 58 -1.78 10.73 6.72
N LEU A 59 -1.62 10.95 5.42
CA LEU A 59 -0.40 10.59 4.69
C LEU A 59 0.47 11.82 4.40
N LEU A 60 1.75 11.73 4.73
CA LEU A 60 2.77 12.73 4.43
C LEU A 60 3.80 12.15 3.47
N GLU A 61 4.16 12.88 2.42
CA GLU A 61 5.27 12.51 1.55
C GLU A 61 6.57 12.45 2.37
N VAL A 62 7.47 11.55 1.98
CA VAL A 62 8.74 11.30 2.67
C VAL A 62 9.94 11.74 1.85
N ASP A 63 11.04 12.13 2.51
CA ASP A 63 12.36 12.07 1.88
C ASP A 63 12.94 10.67 2.13
N SER A 64 13.24 9.95 1.06
CA SER A 64 13.91 8.63 1.10
C SER A 64 15.16 8.59 1.99
N LYS A 65 15.85 9.71 2.20
CA LYS A 65 17.04 9.78 3.06
C LYS A 65 16.72 9.50 4.52
N ASP A 66 15.50 9.81 4.97
CA ASP A 66 15.08 9.61 6.36
C ASP A 66 14.99 8.12 6.71
N TYR A 67 14.79 7.26 5.70
CA TYR A 67 14.60 5.83 5.85
C TYR A 67 15.80 4.98 5.37
N ALA A 68 16.77 5.60 4.69
CA ALA A 68 17.87 4.88 4.06
C ALA A 68 18.70 4.04 5.05
N ASP A 69 18.89 4.51 6.28
CA ASP A 69 19.64 3.80 7.32
C ASP A 69 18.80 2.71 8.01
N ILE A 70 17.47 2.75 7.87
CA ILE A 70 16.53 1.78 8.45
C ILE A 70 16.26 0.64 7.48
N VAL A 71 15.89 0.94 6.23
CA VAL A 71 15.41 -0.06 5.25
C VAL A 71 16.38 -0.29 4.07
N GLY A 72 17.46 0.49 4.00
CA GLY A 72 18.37 0.54 2.87
C GLY A 72 17.91 1.51 1.77
N ARG A 73 18.87 2.12 1.06
CA ARG A 73 18.62 3.18 0.06
C ARG A 73 17.63 2.80 -1.04
N GLU A 74 17.75 1.59 -1.59
CA GLU A 74 16.88 1.12 -2.67
C GLU A 74 15.42 1.09 -2.23
N ARG A 75 15.15 0.48 -1.07
CA ARG A 75 13.79 0.36 -0.54
C ARG A 75 13.24 1.69 -0.05
N ALA A 76 14.09 2.51 0.56
CA ALA A 76 13.70 3.85 0.99
C ALA A 76 13.24 4.73 -0.17
N GLY A 77 13.83 4.55 -1.36
CA GLY A 77 13.41 5.24 -2.59
C GLY A 77 12.04 4.80 -3.13
N GLY A 78 11.46 3.72 -2.61
CA GLY A 78 10.13 3.24 -2.96
C GLY A 78 9.07 3.52 -1.90
N ILE A 79 9.39 4.22 -0.81
CA ILE A 79 8.40 4.66 0.18
C ILE A 79 7.77 5.95 -0.34
N ASP A 80 6.46 5.94 -0.54
CA ASP A 80 5.71 7.08 -1.06
C ASP A 80 5.30 8.02 0.08
N PHE A 81 4.84 7.44 1.19
CA PHE A 81 4.26 8.18 2.31
C PHE A 81 4.70 7.61 3.67
N ARG A 82 4.58 8.45 4.70
CA ARG A 82 4.49 8.03 6.10
C ARG A 82 3.12 8.37 6.66
N GLU A 83 2.60 7.50 7.51
CA GLU A 83 1.43 7.79 8.34
C GLU A 83 1.79 8.78 9.46
N GLU A 84 0.87 9.68 9.77
CA GLU A 84 1.05 10.67 10.83
C GLU A 84 -0.22 10.85 11.66
N HIS A 85 -0.14 10.49 12.94
CA HIS A 85 -1.25 10.64 13.88
C HIS A 85 -1.12 11.84 14.85
N HIS A 86 0.07 12.41 15.05
CA HIS A 86 0.38 13.32 16.18
C HIS A 86 0.60 14.79 15.79
N GLY A 87 -0.16 15.28 14.79
CA GLY A 87 -0.37 16.71 14.60
C GLY A 87 0.54 17.41 13.58
N TRP A 88 1.55 16.73 13.03
CA TRP A 88 2.30 17.28 11.88
C TRP A 88 1.46 17.26 10.58
N GLY A 89 0.29 16.63 10.62
CA GLY A 89 -0.72 16.62 9.58
C GLY A 89 -1.92 17.53 9.85
N GLU A 90 -1.85 18.47 10.80
CA GLU A 90 -2.96 19.39 11.10
C GLU A 90 -3.51 20.06 9.82
N GLY A 91 -4.80 19.84 9.54
CA GLY A 91 -5.49 20.36 8.36
C GLY A 91 -5.41 19.51 7.09
N ARG A 92 -4.69 18.37 7.09
CA ARG A 92 -4.77 17.39 5.99
C ARG A 92 -5.95 16.45 6.20
N ALA A 93 -6.67 16.18 5.11
CA ALA A 93 -7.72 15.18 5.11
C ALA A 93 -7.10 13.78 5.20
N ALA A 94 -7.70 12.91 6.00
CA ALA A 94 -7.34 11.50 6.02
C ALA A 94 -7.65 10.86 4.66
N THR A 95 -6.78 9.94 4.25
CA THR A 95 -6.87 9.17 3.02
C THR A 95 -7.34 7.77 3.35
N LEU A 96 -8.39 7.31 2.68
CA LEU A 96 -8.83 5.93 2.77
C LEU A 96 -7.96 5.04 1.88
N VAL A 97 -7.35 4.01 2.47
CA VAL A 97 -6.54 3.03 1.75
C VAL A 97 -6.93 1.60 2.15
N GLU A 98 -6.92 0.69 1.19
CA GLU A 98 -7.02 -0.75 1.43
C GLU A 98 -5.61 -1.33 1.62
N VAL A 99 -5.39 -1.99 2.75
CA VAL A 99 -4.12 -2.66 3.06
C VAL A 99 -3.97 -3.91 2.19
N VAL A 100 -2.86 -4.02 1.47
CA VAL A 100 -2.58 -5.18 0.59
C VAL A 100 -1.59 -6.14 1.23
N SER A 101 -0.54 -5.63 1.86
CA SER A 101 0.45 -6.45 2.57
C SER A 101 1.20 -5.65 3.61
N ILE A 102 1.69 -6.34 4.63
CA ILE A 102 2.39 -5.74 5.77
C ILE A 102 3.71 -6.49 5.98
N SER A 103 4.78 -5.74 6.20
CA SER A 103 6.04 -6.26 6.71
C SER A 103 6.46 -5.49 7.95
N GLU A 104 6.73 -6.19 9.05
CA GLU A 104 7.50 -5.61 10.15
C GLU A 104 8.91 -5.29 9.64
N VAL A 105 9.41 -4.14 10.04
CA VAL A 105 10.79 -3.70 9.82
C VAL A 105 11.51 -3.71 11.15
N HIS A 106 12.64 -4.40 11.17
CA HIS A 106 13.54 -4.43 12.31
C HIS A 106 14.92 -3.94 11.87
N CYS A 107 15.63 -3.23 12.74
CA CYS A 107 17.03 -2.89 12.51
C CYS A 107 17.80 -2.84 13.84
N ARG A 108 19.13 -2.90 13.76
CA ARG A 108 19.97 -2.68 14.92
C ARG A 108 20.07 -1.18 15.18
N TYR A 109 19.98 -0.79 16.43
CA TYR A 109 20.26 0.57 16.87
C TYR A 109 21.62 0.63 17.58
N GLY A 110 22.42 1.65 17.28
CA GLY A 110 23.74 1.83 17.86
C GLY A 110 24.11 3.30 17.99
N VAL A 111 25.15 3.58 18.78
CA VAL A 111 25.69 4.93 18.92
C VAL A 111 26.60 5.20 17.71
N PRO A 112 26.37 6.29 16.95
CA PRO A 112 27.24 6.64 15.84
C PRO A 112 28.69 6.90 16.32
N PRO A 113 29.72 6.55 15.53
CA PRO A 113 31.09 6.88 15.85
C PRO A 113 31.26 8.39 16.06
N GLY A 114 31.78 8.78 17.24
CA GLY A 114 32.02 10.19 17.56
C GLY A 114 30.80 10.99 18.01
N ALA A 115 29.65 10.35 18.27
CA ALA A 115 28.49 11.04 18.82
C ALA A 115 28.75 11.53 20.25
N THR A 116 28.47 12.81 20.51
CA THR A 116 28.51 13.42 21.85
C THR A 116 27.23 13.17 22.65
N GLU A 117 26.15 12.79 21.96
CA GLU A 117 24.86 12.42 22.54
C GLU A 117 24.66 10.90 22.48
N GLN A 118 24.06 10.32 23.51
CA GLN A 118 23.79 8.87 23.62
C GLN A 118 22.57 8.42 22.81
N ALA A 119 22.07 9.26 21.89
CA ALA A 119 20.93 8.92 21.07
C ALA A 119 21.29 7.78 20.12
N LEU A 120 20.58 6.67 20.25
CA LEU A 120 20.75 5.53 19.36
C LEU A 120 20.23 5.89 17.95
N ARG A 121 20.91 5.38 16.93
CA ARG A 121 20.56 5.54 15.52
C ARG A 121 20.51 4.18 14.83
N PRO A 122 19.66 4.01 13.80
CA PRO A 122 19.67 2.83 12.96
C PRO A 122 21.08 2.57 12.42
N VAL A 123 21.52 1.31 12.46
CA VAL A 123 22.80 0.88 11.89
C VAL A 123 22.54 0.40 10.47
N PRO A 124 23.09 1.07 9.44
CA PRO A 124 22.81 0.71 8.05
C PRO A 124 23.18 -0.74 7.73
N GLY A 125 22.36 -1.39 6.90
CA GLY A 125 22.58 -2.78 6.46
C GLY A 125 22.20 -3.85 7.48
N THR A 126 21.51 -3.48 8.56
CA THR A 126 21.02 -4.42 9.59
C THR A 126 19.51 -4.70 9.50
N THR A 127 18.86 -4.24 8.43
CA THR A 127 17.43 -4.40 8.21
C THR A 127 17.04 -5.88 8.15
N VAL A 128 16.01 -6.25 8.90
CA VAL A 128 15.31 -7.52 8.79
C VAL A 128 13.84 -7.21 8.52
N LEU A 129 13.29 -7.82 7.46
CA LEU A 129 11.89 -7.71 7.08
C LEU A 129 11.15 -9.01 7.38
N VAL A 130 9.97 -8.89 7.96
CA VAL A 130 9.15 -10.04 8.34
C VAL A 130 7.73 -9.79 7.84
N PRO A 131 7.27 -10.55 6.83
CA PRO A 131 5.86 -10.50 6.43
C PRO A 131 4.97 -10.91 7.60
N VAL A 132 3.92 -10.14 7.86
CA VAL A 132 2.93 -10.41 8.91
C VAL A 132 1.51 -10.32 8.34
N GLN A 133 0.57 -10.96 9.01
CA GLN A 133 -0.85 -10.91 8.64
C GLN A 133 -1.64 -9.88 9.44
N GLU A 134 -1.00 -9.28 10.45
CA GLU A 134 -1.59 -8.27 11.31
C GLU A 134 -0.46 -7.38 11.84
N ALA A 135 -0.70 -6.08 11.86
CA ALA A 135 0.10 -5.08 12.55
C ALA A 135 -0.62 -4.72 13.85
N ASP A 136 -0.15 -5.25 14.97
CA ASP A 136 -0.70 -5.00 16.31
C ASP A 136 0.18 -4.04 17.15
N GLY A 137 1.34 -3.65 16.61
CA GLY A 137 2.33 -2.79 17.26
C GLY A 137 3.30 -3.51 18.18
N TRP A 138 3.12 -4.81 18.42
CA TRP A 138 3.88 -5.59 19.41
C TRP A 138 4.61 -6.75 18.75
N ALA A 139 5.57 -6.41 17.90
CA ALA A 139 6.40 -7.39 17.21
C ALA A 139 7.11 -8.33 18.20
N LYS A 140 7.20 -9.61 17.83
CA LYS A 140 7.94 -10.60 18.65
C LYS A 140 9.41 -10.19 18.74
N PRO A 141 10.03 -10.22 19.93
CA PRO A 141 11.44 -9.88 20.09
C PRO A 141 12.33 -10.73 19.19
N ARG A 142 13.37 -10.09 18.63
CA ARG A 142 14.36 -10.74 17.77
C ARG A 142 15.77 -10.46 18.32
N PRO A 143 16.69 -11.43 18.21
CA PRO A 143 18.06 -11.19 18.62
C PRO A 143 18.69 -10.08 17.76
N ASP A 144 19.45 -9.20 18.40
CA ASP A 144 20.31 -8.19 17.79
C ASP A 144 19.63 -7.06 16.97
N VAL A 145 18.30 -7.06 16.87
CA VAL A 145 17.51 -6.03 16.18
C VAL A 145 16.28 -5.64 16.99
N SER A 146 15.86 -4.39 16.84
CA SER A 146 14.64 -3.86 17.43
C SER A 146 13.61 -3.60 16.34
N PHE A 147 12.33 -3.73 16.69
CA PHE A 147 11.23 -3.31 15.86
C PHE A 147 11.30 -1.79 15.63
N ALA A 148 11.14 -1.36 14.38
CA ALA A 148 11.23 0.04 13.97
C ALA A 148 9.89 0.57 13.41
N GLY A 149 9.02 -0.32 12.94
CA GLY A 149 7.75 0.05 12.31
C GLY A 149 7.34 -0.95 11.23
N TYR A 150 6.38 -0.57 10.40
CA TYR A 150 5.85 -1.36 9.31
C TYR A 150 6.12 -0.71 7.95
N LEU A 151 6.37 -1.55 6.95
CA LEU A 151 6.16 -1.22 5.56
C LEU A 151 4.84 -1.82 5.10
N VAL A 152 3.94 -0.95 4.64
CA VAL A 152 2.60 -1.31 4.21
C VAL A 152 2.48 -1.05 2.72
N THR A 153 2.12 -2.07 1.96
CA THR A 153 1.63 -1.87 0.59
C THR A 153 0.13 -1.68 0.66
N ALA A 154 -0.37 -0.61 0.04
CA ALA A 154 -1.79 -0.30 0.05
C ALA A 154 -2.28 0.18 -1.32
N ARG A 155 -3.59 0.30 -1.48
CA ARG A 155 -4.23 0.95 -2.64
C ARG A 155 -5.17 2.01 -2.14
N TYR A 156 -5.36 3.08 -2.89
CA TYR A 156 -6.44 4.01 -2.57
C TYR A 156 -7.78 3.27 -2.59
N ALA A 157 -8.55 3.40 -1.50
CA ALA A 157 -9.91 2.93 -1.48
C ALA A 157 -10.78 3.92 -2.26
N VAL A 158 -11.62 3.42 -3.15
CA VAL A 158 -12.64 4.26 -3.79
C VAL A 158 -13.67 4.56 -2.71
N GLY A 159 -13.79 5.82 -2.30
CA GLY A 159 -14.84 6.23 -1.38
C GLY A 159 -16.19 5.87 -1.98
N GLU A 160 -17.06 5.18 -1.23
CA GLU A 160 -18.47 5.16 -1.60
C GLU A 160 -18.96 6.62 -1.54
N PRO A 161 -19.59 7.16 -2.60
CA PRO A 161 -20.26 8.43 -2.45
C PRO A 161 -21.37 8.24 -1.42
N GLU A 162 -21.35 9.04 -0.35
CA GLU A 162 -22.46 9.09 0.59
C GLU A 162 -23.76 9.26 -0.20
N SER A 163 -24.58 8.22 -0.20
CA SER A 163 -25.95 8.27 -0.68
C SER A 163 -26.74 9.16 0.27
N THR A 164 -26.76 10.47 0.01
CA THR A 164 -27.76 11.35 0.60
C THR A 164 -29.09 11.06 -0.11
N GLY A 165 -29.73 9.98 0.32
CA GLY A 165 -31.09 9.62 -0.05
C GLY A 165 -32.11 10.47 0.71
N GLY A 166 -32.83 11.33 -0.02
CA GLY A 166 -34.29 11.46 0.12
C GLY A 166 -34.86 12.19 1.34
N GLY A 167 -34.81 13.52 1.34
CA GLY A 167 -35.62 14.40 2.18
C GLY A 167 -36.68 15.16 1.37
N ARG A 168 -37.78 14.47 1.08
CA ARG A 168 -39.04 14.87 0.42
C ARG A 168 -39.47 16.34 0.59
N ALA A 169 -39.77 16.99 -0.54
CA ALA A 169 -40.49 18.26 -0.61
C ALA A 169 -41.85 18.17 0.10
N MET A 170 -42.13 19.12 1.00
CA MET A 170 -43.45 19.33 1.58
C MET A 170 -43.91 20.73 1.22
N THR A 171 -44.70 20.82 0.16
CA THR A 171 -45.54 21.98 -0.15
C THR A 171 -46.58 22.18 0.94
N ARG A 172 -46.66 23.39 1.48
CA ARG A 172 -47.94 24.07 1.73
C ARG A 172 -47.76 25.57 1.77
#